data_AF-A0A949IUR5-F1
#
_entry.id   AF-A0A949IUR5-F1
#
_cell.length_a   1.000
_cell.length_b   1.000
_cell.length_c   1.000
_cell.angle_alpha   90.00
_cell.angle_beta   90.00
_cell.angle_gamma   90.00
#
_symmetry.space_group_name_H-M   'P 1'
#
loop_
_entity.id
_entity.type
_entity.pdbx_description
1 polymer ?
#
loop_
_entity_poly.entity_id
_entity_poly.type
_entity_poly.pdbx_seq_one_letter_code
_entity_poly.pdbx_strand_id
1 'polypeptide(L)'
;MTLSLRKMNISHFRCYDAARIDLTGGAHGNIVVLTGPNGAGKTNILEAVSLLVPGKGLRGADAPDIKNRNAGPEDLWAVAAEIETADGETVRVGTGLDRETQRRRVRIDGENVKSQNALGALFAAVWLTPQMDRLFLEGASARRKFLDRLVAAFAPEHTASLNRYEKAMRERLRILQDARSADPAWLEALEARMAAEGVAVAAARRTLAERLQGHAAILSAKAPLFPQPVLSLDGWTENEI
;
A
#
# COMPACT_ATOMS: atom_id res chain seq x y z
N MET A 1 -12.60 7.27 -18.51
CA MET A 1 -13.24 8.02 -17.41
C MET A 1 -12.21 8.24 -16.31
N THR A 2 -12.46 9.11 -15.33
CA THR A 2 -11.52 9.30 -14.20
C THR A 2 -11.84 8.34 -13.07
N LEU A 3 -10.82 7.60 -12.61
CA LEU A 3 -10.88 6.77 -11.41
C LEU A 3 -11.52 7.55 -10.26
N SER A 4 -12.60 7.02 -9.67
CA SER A 4 -13.28 7.70 -8.56
C SER A 4 -13.93 6.74 -7.56
N LEU A 5 -13.84 7.08 -6.27
CA LEU A 5 -14.62 6.44 -5.21
C LEU A 5 -16.02 7.04 -5.24
N ARG A 6 -17.05 6.23 -5.53
CA ARG A 6 -18.44 6.67 -5.67
C ARG A 6 -19.20 6.61 -4.36
N LYS A 7 -19.05 5.50 -3.63
CA LYS A 7 -19.71 5.28 -2.32
C LYS A 7 -18.79 4.49 -1.41
N MET A 8 -18.93 4.71 -0.11
CA MET A 8 -18.25 3.92 0.91
C MET A 8 -19.16 3.70 2.12
N ASN A 9 -19.27 2.44 2.53
CA ASN A 9 -19.94 2.01 3.76
C ASN A 9 -18.89 1.49 4.74
N ILE A 10 -19.03 1.86 6.00
CA ILE A 10 -18.14 1.48 7.10
C ILE A 10 -19.02 0.88 8.20
N SER A 11 -18.58 -0.23 8.79
CA SER A 11 -19.20 -0.82 9.99
C SER A 11 -18.15 -1.20 11.02
N HIS A 12 -18.45 -0.94 12.30
CA HIS A 12 -17.65 -1.28 13.48
C HIS A 12 -16.15 -0.98 13.35
N PHE A 13 -15.81 0.17 12.75
CA PHE A 13 -14.45 0.52 12.35
C PHE A 13 -13.95 1.72 13.15
N ARG A 14 -12.87 1.54 13.92
CA ARG A 14 -12.25 2.59 14.74
C ARG A 14 -13.25 3.30 15.67
N CYS A 15 -13.71 4.50 15.32
CA CYS A 15 -14.70 5.26 16.11
C CYS A 15 -16.10 5.25 15.50
N TYR A 16 -16.31 4.53 14.40
CA TYR A 16 -17.59 4.46 13.69
C TYR A 16 -18.28 3.14 14.01
N ASP A 17 -19.51 3.22 14.51
CA ASP A 17 -20.40 2.05 14.57
C ASP A 17 -20.91 1.73 13.16
N ALA A 18 -21.40 2.75 12.46
CA ALA A 18 -21.67 2.72 11.04
C ALA A 18 -21.49 4.10 10.41
N ALA A 19 -21.07 4.14 9.15
CA ALA A 19 -21.07 5.35 8.34
C ALA A 19 -21.32 5.03 6.86
N ARG A 20 -22.08 5.87 6.18
CA ARG A 20 -22.30 5.82 4.73
C ARG A 20 -21.90 7.16 4.13
N ILE A 21 -21.02 7.10 3.14
CA ILE A 21 -20.48 8.26 2.42
C ILE A 21 -20.88 8.09 0.95
N ASP A 22 -21.61 9.06 0.42
CA ASP A 22 -22.02 9.11 -0.97
C ASP A 22 -21.30 10.29 -1.66
N LEU A 23 -20.51 9.98 -2.68
CA LEU A 23 -19.69 10.93 -3.44
C LEU A 23 -20.21 11.11 -4.87
N THR A 24 -21.41 10.60 -5.19
CA THR A 24 -21.93 10.56 -6.56
C THR A 24 -22.40 11.91 -7.11
N GLY A 25 -22.56 12.94 -6.26
CA GLY A 25 -23.17 14.23 -6.60
C GLY A 25 -22.32 15.48 -6.36
N GLY A 26 -20.99 15.36 -6.32
CA GLY A 26 -20.11 16.51 -6.05
C GLY A 26 -20.19 17.62 -7.12
N ALA A 27 -20.77 18.76 -6.77
CA ALA A 27 -20.90 19.95 -7.64
C ALA A 27 -19.57 20.71 -7.86
N HIS A 28 -18.49 20.35 -7.15
CA HIS A 28 -17.23 21.09 -7.11
C HIS A 28 -16.01 20.18 -7.31
N GLY A 29 -15.93 19.54 -8.47
CA GLY A 29 -14.73 18.81 -8.91
C GLY A 29 -14.37 17.59 -8.07
N ASN A 30 -13.28 16.94 -8.44
CA ASN A 30 -12.81 15.67 -7.89
C ASN A 30 -12.17 15.79 -6.48
N ILE A 31 -12.52 16.82 -5.70
CA ILE A 31 -11.91 17.12 -4.39
C ILE A 31 -12.95 16.96 -3.28
N VAL A 32 -12.63 16.11 -2.30
CA VAL A 32 -13.45 15.90 -1.10
C VAL A 32 -12.74 16.47 0.11
N VAL A 33 -13.41 17.35 0.85
CA VAL A 33 -12.88 17.95 2.08
C VAL A 33 -13.62 17.41 3.29
N LEU A 34 -12.91 16.72 4.18
CA LEU A 34 -13.43 16.27 5.47
C LEU A 34 -13.10 17.32 6.54
N THR A 35 -14.13 17.95 7.11
CA THR A 35 -13.98 19.01 8.13
C THR A 35 -14.63 18.59 9.45
N GLY A 36 -14.31 19.30 10.53
CA GLY A 36 -14.84 19.03 11.87
C GLY A 36 -13.75 19.05 12.96
N PRO A 37 -14.13 18.94 14.24
CA PRO A 37 -13.19 19.04 15.35
C PRO A 37 -12.14 17.93 15.36
N ASN A 38 -11.05 18.14 16.09
CA ASN A 38 -10.05 17.10 16.33
C ASN A 38 -10.70 15.92 17.07
N GLY A 39 -10.33 14.69 16.69
CA GLY A 39 -10.94 13.48 17.24
C GLY A 39 -12.26 13.05 16.58
N ALA A 40 -12.87 13.86 15.69
CA ALA A 40 -14.14 13.53 15.01
C ALA A 40 -14.11 12.33 14.03
N GLY A 41 -13.00 11.60 13.93
CA GLY A 41 -12.89 10.43 13.04
C GLY A 41 -12.46 10.71 11.60
N LYS A 42 -12.12 11.95 11.23
CA LYS A 42 -11.66 12.31 9.86
C LYS A 42 -10.54 11.39 9.34
N THR A 43 -9.50 11.17 10.14
CA THR A 43 -8.39 10.27 9.79
C THR A 43 -8.81 8.80 9.75
N ASN A 44 -9.86 8.40 10.48
CA ASN A 44 -10.39 7.04 10.41
C ASN A 44 -11.12 6.80 9.08
N ILE A 45 -11.77 7.81 8.50
CA ILE A 45 -12.31 7.73 7.13
C ILE A 45 -11.16 7.55 6.12
N LEU A 46 -10.09 8.34 6.23
CA LEU A 46 -8.91 8.17 5.36
C LEU A 46 -8.24 6.81 5.55
N GLU A 47 -8.23 6.28 6.77
CA GLU A 47 -7.75 4.93 7.05
C GLU A 47 -8.62 3.86 6.39
N ALA A 48 -9.94 4.01 6.41
CA ALA A 48 -10.86 3.11 5.70
C ALA A 48 -10.58 3.08 4.19
N VAL A 49 -10.38 4.26 3.58
CA VAL A 49 -9.99 4.36 2.15
C VAL A 49 -8.64 3.71 1.89
N SER A 50 -7.66 3.90 2.78
CA SER A 50 -6.32 3.29 2.63
C SER A 50 -6.33 1.76 2.71
N LEU A 51 -7.38 1.16 3.28
CA LEU A 51 -7.60 -0.28 3.32
C LEU A 51 -8.38 -0.77 2.09
N LEU A 52 -8.63 0.07 1.08
CA LEU A 52 -9.16 -0.39 -0.21
C LEU A 52 -8.04 -0.68 -1.23
N VAL A 53 -6.78 -0.44 -0.85
CA VAL A 53 -5.58 -0.80 -1.63
C VAL A 53 -4.78 -1.93 -0.93
N PRO A 54 -3.77 -2.54 -1.59
CA PRO A 54 -2.92 -3.54 -0.96
C PRO A 54 -2.18 -2.99 0.28
N GLY A 55 -1.97 -3.85 1.28
CA GLY A 55 -1.18 -3.55 2.47
C GLY A 55 -1.99 -3.37 3.76
N LYS A 56 -1.35 -2.85 4.81
CA LYS A 56 -1.96 -2.68 6.14
C LYS A 56 -2.65 -1.32 6.34
N GLY A 57 -2.85 -0.56 5.27
CA GLY A 57 -3.43 0.78 5.31
C GLY A 57 -2.51 1.83 5.97
N LEU A 58 -3.10 2.98 6.28
CA LEU A 58 -2.44 4.21 6.70
C LEU A 58 -1.63 4.06 8.00
N ARG A 59 -2.22 3.41 9.01
CA ARG A 59 -1.60 3.25 10.35
C ARG A 59 -0.85 1.94 10.52
N GLY A 60 -1.00 1.00 9.59
CA GLY A 60 -0.31 -0.29 9.67
C GLY A 60 -0.73 -1.18 10.84
N ALA A 61 -1.91 -0.95 11.43
CA ALA A 61 -2.41 -1.73 12.56
C ALA A 61 -2.73 -3.17 12.15
N ASP A 62 -2.69 -4.08 13.11
CA ASP A 62 -3.12 -5.44 12.88
C ASP A 62 -4.65 -5.50 12.74
N ALA A 63 -5.14 -6.48 11.96
CA ALA A 63 -6.53 -6.52 11.54
C ALA A 63 -7.53 -6.50 12.72
N PRO A 64 -7.31 -7.22 13.84
CA PRO A 64 -8.22 -7.16 14.98
C PRO A 64 -8.29 -5.77 15.64
N ASP A 65 -7.17 -5.04 15.68
CA ASP A 65 -7.06 -3.72 16.35
C ASP A 65 -7.80 -2.59 15.63
N ILE A 66 -8.25 -2.83 14.40
CA ILE A 66 -9.04 -1.89 13.61
C ILE A 66 -10.48 -1.82 14.14
N LYS A 67 -10.98 -2.87 14.79
CA LYS A 67 -12.34 -2.95 15.30
C LYS A 67 -12.65 -1.78 16.23
N ASN A 68 -13.87 -1.26 16.12
CA ASN A 68 -14.38 -0.27 17.05
C ASN A 68 -14.45 -0.86 18.46
N ARG A 69 -13.91 -0.12 19.43
CA ARG A 69 -13.81 -0.55 20.83
C ARG A 69 -15.18 -0.69 21.52
N ASN A 70 -16.19 0.00 21.01
CA ASN A 70 -17.56 -0.08 21.50
C ASN A 70 -18.37 -1.20 20.82
N ALA A 71 -17.82 -1.83 19.77
CA ALA A 71 -18.48 -2.94 19.10
C ALA A 71 -18.44 -4.21 19.96
N GLY A 72 -19.49 -5.02 19.86
CA GLY A 72 -19.62 -6.26 20.62
C GLY A 72 -18.51 -7.28 20.31
N PRO A 73 -18.38 -8.34 21.12
CA PRO A 73 -17.44 -9.42 20.88
C PRO A 73 -17.62 -10.07 19.51
N GLU A 74 -18.88 -10.24 19.11
CA GLU A 74 -19.26 -10.89 17.85
C GLU A 74 -19.26 -9.97 16.63
N ASP A 75 -19.14 -8.65 16.82
CA ASP A 75 -19.12 -7.71 15.72
C ASP A 75 -17.80 -7.75 14.97
N LEU A 76 -17.88 -7.67 13.64
CA LEU A 76 -16.73 -7.59 12.75
C LEU A 76 -16.72 -6.23 12.06
N TRP A 77 -15.53 -5.66 11.91
CA TRP A 77 -15.38 -4.46 11.12
C TRP A 77 -15.39 -4.79 9.63
N ALA A 78 -15.98 -3.90 8.83
CA ALA A 78 -15.92 -3.96 7.39
C ALA A 78 -15.92 -2.56 6.77
N VAL A 79 -15.28 -2.44 5.62
CA VAL A 79 -15.36 -1.29 4.72
C VAL A 79 -15.72 -1.83 3.34
N ALA A 80 -16.77 -1.29 2.74
CA ALA A 80 -17.21 -1.65 1.39
C ALA A 80 -17.32 -0.37 0.55
N ALA A 81 -16.92 -0.44 -0.72
CA ALA A 81 -16.85 0.69 -1.60
C ALA A 81 -17.29 0.36 -3.02
N GLU A 82 -17.92 1.33 -3.69
CA GLU A 82 -18.13 1.34 -5.14
C GLU A 82 -17.09 2.26 -5.78
N ILE A 83 -16.31 1.74 -6.72
CA ILE A 83 -15.21 2.44 -7.35
C ILE A 83 -15.42 2.39 -8.86
N GLU A 84 -15.41 3.55 -9.50
CA GLU A 84 -15.40 3.67 -10.96
C GLU A 84 -13.95 3.64 -11.42
N THR A 85 -13.58 2.67 -12.27
CA THR A 85 -12.22 2.50 -12.79
C THR A 85 -11.91 3.49 -13.92
N ALA A 86 -10.65 3.57 -14.32
CA ALA A 86 -10.25 4.43 -15.46
C ALA A 86 -10.98 4.04 -16.77
N ASP A 87 -11.31 2.75 -16.90
CA ASP A 87 -12.01 2.18 -18.06
C ASP A 87 -13.54 2.41 -18.01
N GLY A 88 -14.06 3.00 -16.93
CA GLY A 88 -15.49 3.31 -16.78
C GLY A 88 -16.33 2.17 -16.19
N GLU A 89 -15.69 1.08 -15.77
CA GLU A 89 -16.36 -0.01 -15.07
C GLU A 89 -16.57 0.34 -13.59
N THR A 90 -17.67 -0.13 -13.01
CA THR A 90 -17.91 0.00 -11.57
C THR A 90 -17.57 -1.31 -10.88
N VAL A 91 -16.57 -1.28 -10.00
CA VAL A 91 -16.13 -2.43 -9.21
C VAL A 91 -16.52 -2.24 -7.75
N ARG A 92 -17.00 -3.31 -7.11
CA ARG A 92 -17.31 -3.33 -5.68
C ARG A 92 -16.16 -3.94 -4.91
N VAL A 93 -15.55 -3.15 -4.02
CA VAL A 93 -14.42 -3.60 -3.19
C VAL A 93 -14.84 -3.67 -1.73
N GLY A 94 -14.54 -4.77 -1.06
CA GLY A 94 -14.75 -4.95 0.37
C GLY A 94 -13.47 -5.36 1.09
N THR A 95 -13.26 -4.84 2.30
CA THR A 95 -12.22 -5.29 3.23
C THR A 95 -12.83 -5.45 4.62
N GLY A 96 -12.39 -6.44 5.39
CA GLY A 96 -12.91 -6.68 6.73
C GLY A 96 -12.08 -7.67 7.53
N LEU A 97 -12.50 -7.92 8.77
CA LEU A 97 -11.93 -8.98 9.59
C LEU A 97 -12.50 -10.34 9.20
N ASP A 98 -11.63 -11.31 8.97
CA ASP A 98 -11.99 -12.70 8.91
C ASP A 98 -12.10 -13.27 10.33
N ARG A 99 -13.26 -13.88 10.66
CA ARG A 99 -13.55 -14.37 12.00
C ARG A 99 -12.63 -15.51 12.42
N GLU A 100 -12.36 -16.44 11.52
CA GLU A 100 -11.63 -17.68 11.87
C GLU A 100 -10.13 -17.42 11.92
N THR A 101 -9.61 -16.77 10.88
CA THR A 101 -8.17 -16.56 10.75
C THR A 101 -7.68 -15.32 11.50
N GLN A 102 -8.59 -14.43 11.93
CA GLN A 102 -8.29 -13.12 12.52
C GLN A 102 -7.40 -12.25 11.60
N ARG A 103 -7.46 -12.52 10.29
CA ARG A 103 -6.71 -11.79 9.26
C ARG A 103 -7.62 -10.85 8.48
N ARG A 104 -7.01 -9.90 7.77
CA ARG A 104 -7.72 -9.05 6.81
C ARG A 104 -8.22 -9.92 5.65
N ARG A 105 -9.53 -9.91 5.42
CA ARG A 105 -10.18 -10.48 4.24
C ARG A 105 -10.54 -9.39 3.25
N VAL A 106 -10.37 -9.67 1.97
CA VAL A 106 -10.74 -8.77 0.88
C VAL A 106 -11.75 -9.46 -0.03
N ARG A 107 -12.70 -8.70 -0.55
CA ARG A 107 -13.68 -9.10 -1.56
C ARG A 107 -13.66 -8.16 -2.75
N ILE A 108 -13.81 -8.71 -3.95
CA ILE A 108 -14.00 -7.97 -5.19
C ILE A 108 -15.26 -8.53 -5.86
N ASP A 109 -16.23 -7.66 -6.15
CA ASP A 109 -17.55 -8.00 -6.71
C ASP A 109 -18.29 -9.11 -5.97
N GLY A 110 -18.12 -9.12 -4.64
CA GLY A 110 -18.75 -10.08 -3.73
C GLY A 110 -17.92 -11.34 -3.46
N GLU A 111 -16.91 -11.62 -4.29
CA GLU A 111 -16.08 -12.82 -4.19
C GLU A 111 -14.85 -12.60 -3.30
N ASN A 112 -14.51 -13.61 -2.47
CA ASN A 112 -13.30 -13.55 -1.66
C ASN A 112 -12.05 -13.72 -2.55
N VAL A 113 -11.07 -12.82 -2.39
CA VAL A 113 -9.79 -12.96 -3.09
C VAL A 113 -8.72 -13.60 -2.19
N LYS A 114 -7.85 -14.41 -2.80
CA LYS A 114 -6.77 -15.14 -2.09
C LYS A 114 -5.71 -14.21 -1.51
N SER A 115 -5.50 -13.05 -2.13
CA SER A 115 -4.49 -12.07 -1.72
C SER A 115 -5.01 -10.66 -1.88
N GLN A 116 -4.74 -9.82 -0.88
CA GLN A 116 -4.98 -8.37 -0.95
C GLN A 116 -4.25 -7.69 -2.11
N ASN A 117 -3.23 -8.33 -2.70
CA ASN A 117 -2.51 -7.80 -3.86
C ASN A 117 -3.41 -7.67 -5.10
N ALA A 118 -4.52 -8.42 -5.17
CA ALA A 118 -5.51 -8.29 -6.24
C ALA A 118 -6.09 -6.87 -6.33
N LEU A 119 -6.13 -6.12 -5.22
CA LEU A 119 -6.57 -4.72 -5.20
C LEU A 119 -5.66 -3.80 -6.02
N GLY A 120 -4.36 -4.13 -6.11
CA GLY A 120 -3.39 -3.30 -6.83
C GLY A 120 -3.57 -3.31 -8.34
N ALA A 121 -4.32 -4.30 -8.88
CA ALA A 121 -4.71 -4.33 -10.28
C ALA A 121 -5.90 -3.42 -10.58
N LEU A 122 -6.72 -3.07 -9.57
CA LEU A 122 -7.91 -2.23 -9.76
C LEU A 122 -7.56 -0.75 -9.75
N PHE A 123 -6.80 -0.31 -8.73
CA PHE A 123 -6.35 1.06 -8.60
C PHE A 123 -5.25 1.19 -7.56
N ALA A 124 -4.54 2.33 -7.62
CA ALA A 124 -3.55 2.71 -6.63
C ALA A 124 -4.00 3.99 -5.90
N ALA A 125 -3.60 4.10 -4.63
CA ALA A 125 -3.81 5.30 -3.83
C ALA A 125 -2.49 5.67 -3.15
N VAL A 126 -2.20 6.97 -3.14
CA VAL A 126 -1.09 7.57 -2.40
C VAL A 126 -1.69 8.53 -1.40
N TRP A 127 -1.09 8.58 -0.22
CA TRP A 127 -1.49 9.51 0.84
C TRP A 127 -0.27 10.27 1.32
N LEU A 128 -0.51 11.52 1.72
CA LEU A 128 0.43 12.37 2.40
C LEU A 128 -0.11 12.60 3.81
N THR A 129 0.71 12.34 4.82
CA THR A 129 0.34 12.62 6.22
C THR A 129 1.40 13.49 6.88
N PRO A 130 1.04 14.24 7.94
CA PRO A 130 2.03 15.04 8.68
C PRO A 130 3.19 14.20 9.24
N GLN A 131 2.96 12.92 9.54
CA GLN A 131 4.03 12.04 10.01
C GLN A 131 5.07 11.73 8.93
N MET A 132 4.74 11.90 7.64
CA MET A 132 5.66 11.63 6.54
C MET A 132 6.80 12.65 6.43
N ASP A 133 6.73 13.80 7.10
CA ASP A 133 7.88 14.70 7.22
C ASP A 133 9.08 14.00 7.87
N ARG A 134 8.83 12.99 8.72
CA ARG A 134 9.89 12.18 9.34
C ARG A 134 10.59 11.26 8.36
N LEU A 135 10.08 11.06 7.14
CA LEU A 135 10.74 10.25 6.12
C LEU A 135 12.19 10.69 5.89
N PHE A 136 12.46 11.99 6.00
CA PHE A 136 13.79 12.58 5.85
C PHE A 136 14.68 12.41 7.09
N LEU A 137 14.08 12.11 8.25
CA LEU A 137 14.77 11.89 9.53
C LEU A 137 14.94 10.40 9.86
N GLU A 138 14.09 9.53 9.32
CA GLU A 138 14.10 8.10 9.57
C GLU A 138 15.21 7.38 8.79
N GLY A 139 15.58 6.17 9.25
CA GLY A 139 16.61 5.35 8.61
C GLY A 139 16.20 4.77 7.25
N ALA A 140 17.14 4.09 6.59
CA ALA A 140 16.97 3.57 5.23
C ALA A 140 15.79 2.60 5.06
N SER A 141 15.40 1.87 6.11
CA SER A 141 14.26 0.93 6.08
C SER A 141 12.93 1.63 5.80
N ALA A 142 12.67 2.77 6.46
CA ALA A 142 11.44 3.52 6.25
C ALA A 142 11.39 4.16 4.86
N ARG A 143 12.52 4.72 4.41
CA ARG A 143 12.65 5.28 3.04
C ARG A 143 12.40 4.24 1.96
N ARG A 144 12.93 3.02 2.12
CA ARG A 144 12.64 1.90 1.20
C ARG A 144 11.17 1.53 1.20
N LYS A 145 10.53 1.39 2.37
CA LYS A 145 9.09 1.08 2.45
C LYS A 145 8.21 2.14 1.80
N PHE A 146 8.59 3.41 1.94
CA PHE A 146 7.91 4.51 1.26
C PHE A 146 8.07 4.39 -0.26
N LEU A 147 9.30 4.21 -0.75
CA LEU A 147 9.59 4.02 -2.18
C LEU A 147 8.84 2.80 -2.73
N ASP A 148 8.89 1.66 -2.04
CA ASP A 148 8.25 0.42 -2.44
C ASP A 148 6.73 0.56 -2.57
N ARG A 149 6.09 1.38 -1.73
CA ARG A 149 4.67 1.70 -1.85
C ARG A 149 4.38 2.49 -3.12
N LEU A 150 5.23 3.46 -3.46
CA LEU A 150 5.10 4.21 -4.71
C LEU A 150 5.34 3.32 -5.92
N VAL A 151 6.34 2.42 -5.87
CA VAL A 151 6.63 1.49 -6.96
C VAL A 151 5.43 0.55 -7.18
N ALA A 152 4.87 0.02 -6.09
CA ALA A 152 3.70 -0.86 -6.16
C ALA A 152 2.46 -0.21 -6.81
N ALA A 153 2.37 1.12 -6.81
CA ALA A 153 1.30 1.85 -7.49
C ALA A 153 1.42 1.79 -9.03
N PHE A 154 2.63 1.59 -9.56
CA PHE A 154 2.91 1.51 -11.00
C PHE A 154 3.26 0.09 -11.48
N ALA A 155 3.77 -0.74 -10.57
CA ALA A 155 4.18 -2.12 -10.83
C ALA A 155 3.56 -3.04 -9.75
N PRO A 156 2.34 -3.57 -9.96
CA PRO A 156 1.64 -4.39 -8.97
C PRO A 156 2.43 -5.63 -8.51
N GLU A 157 3.24 -6.20 -9.41
CA GLU A 157 4.13 -7.35 -9.13
C GLU A 157 5.30 -7.02 -8.18
N HIS A 158 5.58 -5.74 -7.92
CA HIS A 158 6.67 -5.31 -7.05
C HIS A 158 6.53 -5.89 -5.64
N THR A 159 5.32 -5.85 -5.08
CA THR A 159 5.05 -6.36 -3.73
C THR A 159 5.25 -7.88 -3.67
N ALA A 160 4.85 -8.60 -4.73
CA ALA A 160 5.06 -10.05 -4.80
C ALA A 160 6.56 -10.39 -4.87
N SER A 161 7.30 -9.67 -5.71
CA SER A 161 8.76 -9.85 -5.87
C SER A 161 9.52 -9.55 -4.58
N LEU A 162 9.19 -8.45 -3.91
CA LEU A 162 9.76 -8.08 -2.61
C LEU A 162 9.50 -9.16 -1.53
N ASN A 163 8.26 -9.68 -1.47
CA ASN A 163 7.93 -10.74 -0.51
C ASN A 163 8.67 -12.06 -0.81
N ARG A 164 8.84 -12.41 -2.09
CA ARG A 164 9.61 -13.60 -2.50
C ARG A 164 11.08 -13.45 -2.13
N TYR A 165 11.66 -12.27 -2.35
CA TYR A 165 13.02 -11.91 -1.92
C TYR A 165 13.19 -12.02 -0.40
N GLU A 166 12.32 -11.38 0.39
CA GLU A 166 12.39 -11.40 1.86
C GLU A 166 12.16 -12.81 2.45
N LYS A 167 11.34 -13.63 1.80
CA LYS A 167 11.15 -15.03 2.18
C LYS A 167 12.43 -15.83 1.94
N ALA A 168 12.99 -15.76 0.74
CA ALA A 168 14.23 -16.47 0.39
C ALA A 168 15.40 -16.03 1.29
N MET A 169 15.51 -14.74 1.60
CA MET A 169 16.53 -14.21 2.52
C MET A 169 16.39 -14.78 3.94
N ARG A 170 15.17 -14.88 4.47
CA ARG A 170 14.92 -15.47 5.79
C ARG A 170 15.23 -16.96 5.83
N GLU A 171 14.89 -17.68 4.76
CA GLU A 171 15.23 -19.10 4.61
C GLU A 171 16.75 -19.29 4.54
N ARG A 172 17.45 -18.48 3.74
CA ARG A 172 18.92 -18.46 3.66
C ARG A 172 19.56 -18.21 5.03
N LEU A 173 19.08 -17.21 5.78
CA LEU A 173 19.62 -16.89 7.11
C LEU A 173 19.47 -18.08 8.07
N ARG A 174 18.35 -18.79 8.04
CA ARG A 174 18.14 -19.98 8.89
C ARG A 174 19.11 -21.10 8.56
N ILE A 175 19.33 -21.37 7.29
CA ILE A 175 20.28 -22.40 6.83
C ILE A 175 21.71 -22.05 7.29
N LEU A 176 22.11 -20.78 7.14
CA LEU A 176 23.44 -20.33 7.57
C LEU A 176 23.64 -20.37 9.09
N GLN A 177 22.56 -20.21 9.87
CA GLN A 177 22.60 -20.35 11.32
C GLN A 177 22.70 -21.82 11.77
N ASP A 178 22.20 -22.76 10.96
CA ASP A 178 22.28 -24.20 11.23
C ASP A 178 23.42 -24.85 10.44
N ALA A 179 24.65 -24.64 10.91
CA ALA A 179 25.88 -25.11 10.24
C ALA A 179 25.97 -26.63 10.03
N ARG A 180 25.09 -27.44 10.64
CA ARG A 180 25.08 -28.91 10.49
C ARG A 180 24.17 -29.40 9.36
N SER A 181 23.29 -28.54 8.82
CA SER A 181 22.25 -28.89 7.84
C SER A 181 22.26 -28.03 6.57
N ALA A 182 23.34 -27.28 6.35
CA ALA A 182 23.47 -26.42 5.17
C ALA A 182 23.71 -27.22 3.89
N ASP A 183 22.62 -27.65 3.25
CA ASP A 183 22.62 -28.20 1.90
C ASP A 183 23.06 -27.12 0.89
N PRO A 184 24.24 -27.27 0.23
CA PRO A 184 24.73 -26.29 -0.72
C PRO A 184 23.80 -26.07 -1.91
N ALA A 185 23.12 -27.11 -2.39
CA ALA A 185 22.21 -27.00 -3.53
C ALA A 185 20.97 -26.19 -3.18
N TRP A 186 20.47 -26.33 -1.94
CA TRP A 186 19.37 -25.52 -1.44
C TRP A 186 19.78 -24.06 -1.27
N LEU A 187 20.98 -23.81 -0.74
CA LEU A 187 21.53 -22.47 -0.60
C LEU A 187 21.65 -21.77 -1.97
N GLU A 188 22.21 -22.46 -2.96
CA GLU A 188 22.35 -21.95 -4.34
C GLU A 188 20.98 -21.61 -4.94
N ALA A 189 19.97 -22.49 -4.78
CA ALA A 189 18.63 -22.22 -5.27
C ALA A 189 17.99 -20.99 -4.61
N LEU A 190 18.21 -20.77 -3.32
CA LEU A 190 17.74 -19.59 -2.61
C LEU A 190 18.44 -18.32 -3.09
N GLU A 191 19.76 -18.37 -3.28
CA GLU A 191 20.56 -17.24 -3.76
C GLU A 191 20.21 -16.87 -5.20
N ALA A 192 20.01 -17.85 -6.09
CA ALA A 192 19.53 -17.62 -7.45
C ALA A 192 18.16 -16.93 -7.46
N ARG A 193 17.25 -17.36 -6.58
CA ARG A 193 15.95 -16.70 -6.41
C ARG A 193 16.09 -15.29 -5.85
N MET A 194 16.94 -15.09 -4.85
CA MET A 194 17.20 -13.76 -4.31
C MET A 194 17.77 -12.82 -5.37
N ALA A 195 18.69 -13.28 -6.21
CA ALA A 195 19.26 -12.48 -7.30
C ALA A 195 18.16 -12.08 -8.31
N ALA A 196 17.36 -13.03 -8.79
CA ALA A 196 16.30 -12.77 -9.75
C ALA A 196 15.25 -11.76 -9.23
N GLU A 197 14.73 -11.99 -8.01
CA GLU A 197 13.74 -11.08 -7.42
C GLU A 197 14.36 -9.73 -7.02
N GLY A 198 15.62 -9.73 -6.58
CA GLY A 198 16.37 -8.53 -6.23
C GLY A 198 16.59 -7.60 -7.43
N VAL A 199 16.96 -8.16 -8.60
CA VAL A 199 17.08 -7.40 -9.86
C VAL A 199 15.73 -6.82 -10.26
N ALA A 200 14.64 -7.59 -10.19
CA ALA A 200 13.30 -7.10 -10.51
C ALA A 200 12.88 -5.92 -9.60
N VAL A 201 13.15 -6.03 -8.30
CA VAL A 201 12.88 -4.97 -7.31
C VAL A 201 13.73 -3.72 -7.58
N ALA A 202 15.03 -3.88 -7.87
CA ALA A 202 15.94 -2.78 -8.18
C ALA A 202 15.53 -2.05 -9.47
N ALA A 203 15.24 -2.78 -10.54
CA ALA A 203 14.79 -2.22 -11.81
C ALA A 203 13.49 -1.43 -11.68
N ALA A 204 12.52 -1.94 -10.93
CA ALA A 204 11.25 -1.25 -10.68
C ALA A 204 11.44 0.04 -9.87
N ARG A 205 12.31 0.01 -8.85
CA ARG A 205 12.68 1.20 -8.07
C ARG A 205 13.37 2.25 -8.94
N ARG A 206 14.35 1.84 -9.75
CA ARG A 206 15.07 2.72 -10.67
C ARG A 206 14.14 3.40 -11.66
N THR A 207 13.27 2.61 -12.31
CA THR A 207 12.26 3.14 -13.25
C THR A 207 11.39 4.21 -12.60
N LEU A 208 10.94 4.00 -11.35
CA LEU A 208 10.17 5.01 -10.64
C LEU A 208 11.00 6.25 -10.31
N ALA A 209 12.23 6.08 -9.81
CA ALA A 209 13.10 7.19 -9.46
C ALA A 209 13.39 8.09 -10.67
N GLU A 210 13.68 7.50 -11.84
CA GLU A 210 13.88 8.23 -13.09
C GLU A 210 12.62 9.00 -13.53
N ARG A 211 11.44 8.37 -13.45
CA ARG A 211 10.17 9.04 -13.74
C ARG A 211 9.92 10.21 -12.80
N LEU A 212 10.14 10.03 -11.51
CA LEU A 212 10.00 11.09 -10.51
C LEU A 212 11.00 12.22 -10.75
N GLN A 213 12.25 11.91 -11.09
CA GLN A 213 13.25 12.92 -11.44
C GLN A 213 12.85 13.72 -12.68
N GLY A 214 12.31 13.06 -13.71
CA GLY A 214 11.77 13.73 -14.90
C GLY A 214 10.63 14.69 -14.55
N HIS A 215 9.68 14.26 -13.72
CA HIS A 215 8.59 15.13 -13.26
C HIS A 215 9.08 16.27 -12.35
N ALA A 216 10.06 16.02 -11.47
CA ALA A 216 10.68 17.03 -10.63
C ALA A 216 11.34 18.12 -11.48
N ALA A 217 12.04 17.76 -12.55
CA ALA A 217 12.65 18.70 -13.49
C ALA A 217 11.59 19.57 -14.21
N ILE A 218 10.45 19.00 -14.60
CA ILE A 218 9.33 19.75 -15.21
C ILE A 218 8.73 20.75 -14.22
N LEU A 219 8.49 20.34 -12.98
CA LEU A 219 7.94 21.22 -11.94
C LEU A 219 8.92 22.34 -11.59
N SER A 220 10.20 22.00 -11.50
CA SER A 220 11.32 22.89 -11.29
C SER A 220 11.39 24.01 -12.34
N ALA A 221 11.19 23.67 -13.62
CA ALA A 221 11.12 24.66 -14.69
C ALA A 221 9.91 25.59 -14.57
N LYS A 222 8.80 25.12 -13.99
CA LYS A 222 7.57 25.93 -13.77
C LYS A 222 7.61 26.77 -12.50
N ALA A 223 8.41 26.40 -11.51
CA ALA A 223 8.50 27.06 -10.21
C ALA A 223 9.97 27.22 -9.77
N PRO A 224 10.76 28.08 -10.45
CA PRO A 224 12.20 28.16 -10.23
C PRO A 224 12.61 28.69 -8.85
N LEU A 225 11.68 29.30 -8.12
CA LEU A 225 11.92 29.87 -6.78
C LEU A 225 11.79 28.83 -5.65
N PHE A 226 11.28 27.62 -5.94
CA PHE A 226 11.19 26.55 -4.95
C PHE A 226 12.44 25.64 -4.98
N PRO A 227 12.94 25.15 -3.82
CA PRO A 227 14.02 24.18 -3.78
C PRO A 227 13.74 22.97 -4.67
N GLN A 228 14.74 22.58 -5.47
CA GLN A 228 14.59 21.53 -6.45
C GLN A 228 15.16 20.21 -5.92
N PRO A 229 14.34 19.15 -5.83
CA PRO A 229 14.84 17.86 -5.42
C PRO A 229 15.62 17.21 -6.56
N VAL A 230 16.79 16.67 -6.23
CA VAL A 230 17.49 15.69 -7.06
C VAL A 230 17.28 14.32 -6.43
N LEU A 231 16.73 13.40 -7.22
CA LEU A 231 16.40 12.04 -6.83
C LEU A 231 17.37 11.10 -7.55
N SER A 232 18.09 10.32 -6.75
CA SER A 232 18.94 9.24 -7.24
C SER A 232 18.76 8.01 -6.37
N LEU A 233 19.10 6.85 -6.93
CA LEU A 233 19.32 5.62 -6.19
C LEU A 233 20.80 5.30 -6.25
N ASP A 234 21.33 4.74 -5.18
CA ASP A 234 22.70 4.25 -5.11
C ASP A 234 22.68 2.84 -4.52
N GLY A 235 23.42 1.94 -5.15
CA GLY A 235 23.45 0.52 -4.84
C GLY A 235 24.20 -0.26 -5.91
N TRP A 236 24.78 -1.41 -5.53
CA TRP A 236 25.56 -2.23 -6.47
C TRP A 236 24.71 -2.65 -7.68
N THR A 237 23.51 -3.19 -7.45
CA THR A 237 22.62 -3.59 -8.53
C THR A 237 22.13 -2.38 -9.32
N GLU A 238 21.74 -1.30 -8.65
CA GLU A 238 21.23 -0.07 -9.26
C GLU A 238 22.26 0.67 -10.13
N ASN A 239 23.56 0.45 -9.90
CA ASN A 239 24.65 1.01 -10.69
C ASN A 239 25.04 0.12 -11.89
N GLU A 240 24.68 -1.17 -11.88
CA GLU A 240 25.05 -2.18 -12.91
C GLU A 240 23.91 -2.44 -13.91
N ILE A 241 22.65 -2.36 -13.47
CA ILE A 241 21.47 -2.31 -14.36
C ILE A 241 21.29 -0.88 -14.83
#